data_AF-A0A2V7WS68-F1
#
_entry.id   AF-A0A2V7WS68-F1
#
_cell.length_a   1.000
_cell.length_b   1.000
_cell.length_c   1.000
_cell.angle_alpha   90.00
_cell.angle_beta   90.00
_cell.angle_gamma   90.00
#
_symmetry.space_group_name_H-M   'P 1'
#
loop_
_entity.id
_entity.type
_entity.pdbx_description
1 polymer ?
#
loop_
_entity_poly.entity_id
_entity_poly.type
_entity_poly.pdbx_seq_one_letter_code
_entity_poly.pdbx_strand_id
1 'polypeptide(L)' 'ILKPLANGGNSKAMVEMGALYSAGLCAPHDLPTAYRWFAVALRKDPSNEAIQSDLQKLWGEMTQPERQLAIKLTQ' A
#
# COMPACT_ATOMS: atom_id res chain seq x y z
N ILE A 1 -23.43 1.79 -21.66
CA ILE A 1 -23.36 2.23 -20.25
C ILE A 1 -22.81 1.04 -19.44
N LEU A 2 -21.49 0.98 -19.24
CA LEU A 2 -20.84 -0.11 -18.50
C LEU A 2 -20.57 0.35 -17.06
N LYS A 3 -21.27 -0.30 -16.13
CA LYS A 3 -21.20 -0.10 -14.67
C LYS A 3 -19.79 -0.43 -14.13
N PRO A 4 -19.36 0.14 -13.00
CA PRO A 4 -17.96 0.22 -12.58
C PRO A 4 -17.48 -1.12 -12.00
N LEU A 5 -16.80 -1.93 -12.81
CA LEU A 5 -16.01 -3.08 -12.34
C LEU A 5 -14.66 -2.65 -11.72
N ALA A 6 -14.40 -1.33 -11.62
CA ALA A 6 -13.10 -0.78 -11.26
C ALA A 6 -12.86 -0.59 -9.75
N ASN A 7 -13.83 -0.91 -8.88
CA ASN A 7 -13.63 -0.73 -7.43
C ASN A 7 -12.80 -1.85 -6.80
N GLY A 8 -12.96 -3.12 -7.21
CA GLY A 8 -12.19 -4.24 -6.63
C GLY A 8 -10.90 -4.59 -7.38
N GLY A 9 -10.86 -4.41 -8.70
CA GLY A 9 -9.67 -4.74 -9.50
C GLY A 9 -8.50 -3.79 -9.26
N ASN A 10 -8.79 -2.53 -8.92
CA ASN A 10 -7.78 -1.50 -8.75
C ASN A 10 -7.17 -1.53 -7.34
N SER A 11 -7.97 -1.82 -6.29
CA SER A 11 -7.45 -1.99 -4.92
C SER A 11 -6.55 -3.22 -4.83
N LYS A 12 -6.96 -4.36 -5.41
CA LYS A 12 -6.14 -5.57 -5.44
C LYS A 12 -4.80 -5.37 -6.17
N ALA A 13 -4.80 -4.70 -7.32
CA ALA A 13 -3.57 -4.38 -8.03
C ALA A 13 -2.65 -3.44 -7.23
N MET A 14 -3.21 -2.49 -6.47
CA MET A 14 -2.43 -1.61 -5.58
C MET A 14 -1.83 -2.36 -4.39
N VAL A 15 -2.56 -3.34 -3.83
CA VAL A 15 -2.05 -4.25 -2.79
C VAL A 15 -0.90 -5.10 -3.33
N GLU A 16 -1.05 -5.67 -4.52
CA GLU A 16 0.01 -6.43 -5.19
C GLU A 16 1.25 -5.55 -5.46
N MET A 17 1.06 -4.30 -5.88
CA MET A 17 2.16 -3.33 -6.00
C MET A 17 2.86 -3.08 -4.66
N GLY A 18 2.10 -2.79 -3.60
CA GLY A 18 2.67 -2.61 -2.26
C GLY A 18 3.46 -3.82 -1.79
N ALA A 19 2.95 -5.02 -2.05
CA ALA A 19 3.62 -6.28 -1.72
C ALA A 19 4.92 -6.47 -2.52
N LEU A 20 4.95 -6.09 -3.81
CA LEU A 20 6.16 -6.15 -4.64
C LEU A 20 7.27 -5.22 -4.12
N TYR A 21 6.91 -4.00 -3.69
CA TYR A 21 7.84 -3.05 -3.09
C TYR A 21 8.33 -3.53 -1.70
N SER A 22 7.43 -4.10 -0.90
CA SER A 22 7.77 -4.68 0.41
C SER A 22 8.70 -5.90 0.28
N ALA A 23 8.44 -6.78 -0.68
CA ALA A 23 9.22 -7.98 -0.91
C ALA A 23 10.57 -7.72 -1.63
N GLY A 24 10.78 -6.52 -2.17
CA GLY A 24 12.01 -6.13 -2.87
C GLY A 24 12.27 -6.94 -4.15
N LEU A 25 11.25 -7.56 -4.74
CA LEU A 25 11.40 -8.47 -5.89
C LEU A 25 11.70 -7.73 -7.21
N CYS A 26 11.32 -6.45 -7.32
CA CYS A 26 11.49 -5.66 -8.54
C CYS A 26 12.11 -4.27 -8.33
N ALA A 27 12.37 -3.85 -7.08
CA ALA A 27 12.91 -2.54 -6.71
C ALA A 27 13.73 -2.65 -5.41
N PRO A 28 14.68 -1.73 -5.14
CA PRO A 28 15.32 -1.65 -3.83
C PRO A 28 14.24 -1.55 -2.74
N HIS A 29 14.43 -2.28 -1.65
CA HIS A 29 13.48 -2.40 -0.54
C HIS A 29 13.02 -1.01 -0.06
N ASP A 30 11.83 -0.60 -0.49
CA ASP A 30 11.27 0.73 -0.25
C ASP A 30 9.92 0.57 0.44
N LEU A 31 10.02 0.36 1.76
CA LEU A 31 8.87 0.28 2.66
C LEU A 31 8.00 1.55 2.64
N PRO A 32 8.57 2.79 2.56
CA PRO A 32 7.76 3.99 2.38
C PRO A 32 6.86 3.98 1.13
N THR A 33 7.40 3.55 -0.01
CA THR A 33 6.64 3.44 -1.26
C THR A 33 5.61 2.31 -1.18
N ALA A 34 5.95 1.17 -0.57
CA ALA A 34 5.00 0.10 -0.30
C ALA A 34 3.81 0.62 0.53
N TYR A 35 4.08 1.30 1.63
CA TYR A 35 3.08 1.88 2.53
C TYR A 35 2.13 2.83 1.79
N ARG A 36 2.65 3.68 0.90
CA ARG A 36 1.82 4.56 0.06
C ARG A 36 0.82 3.77 -0.77
N TRP A 37 1.24 2.70 -1.44
CA TRP A 37 0.36 1.89 -2.29
C TRP A 37 -0.76 1.24 -1.49
N PHE A 38 -0.44 0.67 -0.32
CA PHE A 38 -1.46 0.13 0.59
C PHE A 38 -2.40 1.23 1.13
N ALA A 39 -1.90 2.43 1.45
CA ALA A 39 -2.73 3.52 1.94
C ALA A 39 -3.69 4.06 0.87
N VAL A 40 -3.28 4.08 -0.40
CA VAL A 40 -4.19 4.39 -1.52
C VAL A 40 -5.22 3.27 -1.72
N ALA A 41 -4.79 2.00 -1.61
CA ALA A 41 -5.68 0.86 -1.72
C ALA A 41 -6.75 0.86 -0.62
N LEU A 42 -6.38 1.16 0.63
CA LEU A 42 -7.30 1.25 1.77
C LEU A 42 -8.31 2.38 1.60
N ARG A 43 -7.92 3.51 1.00
CA ARG A 43 -8.86 4.60 0.69
C ARG A 43 -9.91 4.17 -0.35
N LYS A 44 -9.56 3.29 -1.27
CA LYS A 44 -10.49 2.76 -2.28
C LYS A 44 -11.35 1.62 -1.76
N ASP A 45 -10.81 0.82 -0.84
CA ASP A 45 -11.45 -0.33 -0.24
C ASP A 45 -11.23 -0.35 1.28
N PRO A 46 -11.91 0.54 2.03
CA PRO A 46 -11.72 0.67 3.47
C PRO A 46 -12.29 -0.52 4.26
N SER A 47 -13.09 -1.37 3.61
CA SER A 47 -13.63 -2.61 4.17
C SER A 47 -12.62 -3.75 4.18
N ASN A 48 -11.45 -3.57 3.57
CA ASN A 48 -10.46 -4.61 3.37
C ASN A 48 -9.44 -4.61 4.50
N GLU A 49 -9.70 -5.46 5.49
CA GLU A 49 -8.87 -5.64 6.69
C GLU A 49 -7.45 -6.13 6.38
N ALA A 50 -7.25 -6.82 5.24
CA ALA A 50 -5.92 -7.26 4.83
C ALA A 50 -4.99 -6.07 4.57
N ILE A 51 -5.49 -5.02 3.90
CA ILE A 51 -4.73 -3.80 3.61
C ILE A 51 -4.33 -3.09 4.90
N GLN A 52 -5.24 -3.05 5.88
CA GLN A 52 -4.97 -2.45 7.18
C GLN A 52 -3.88 -3.23 7.95
N SER A 53 -3.93 -4.56 7.88
CA SER A 53 -2.93 -5.44 8.48
C SER A 53 -1.55 -5.26 7.84
N ASP A 54 -1.49 -5.18 6.51
CA ASP A 54 -0.26 -4.95 5.76
C ASP A 54 0.36 -3.58 6.11
N LEU A 55 -0.45 -2.53 6.19
CA LEU A 55 0.00 -1.19 6.62
C LEU A 55 0.60 -1.21 8.03
N GLN A 56 -0.06 -1.90 8.97
CA GLN A 56 0.42 -1.98 10.34
C GLN A 56 1.74 -2.76 10.45
N LYS A 57 1.86 -3.85 9.68
CA LYS A 57 3.09 -4.64 9.59
C LYS A 57 4.24 -3.80 9.03
N LEU A 58 4.03 -3.14 7.89
CA LEU A 58 5.00 -2.24 7.27
C LEU A 58 5.41 -1.12 8.20
N TRP A 59 4.45 -0.53 8.93
CA TRP A 59 4.75 0.51 9.90
C TRP A 59 5.67 0.02 11.02
N GLY A 60 5.47 -1.22 11.48
CA GLY A 60 6.34 -1.86 12.46
C GLY A 60 7.76 -2.09 11.96
N GLU A 61 7.90 -2.49 10.68
CA GLU A 61 9.20 -2.76 10.04
C GLU A 61 9.96 -1.48 9.66
N MET A 62 9.25 -0.38 9.35
CA MET A 62 9.86 0.90 8.99
C MET A 62 10.56 1.57 10.18
N THR A 63 11.75 2.11 9.89
CA THR A 63 12.47 3.04 10.77
C THR A 63 11.79 4.41 10.84
N GLN A 64 12.16 5.22 11.83
CA GLN A 64 11.61 6.57 11.99
C GLN A 64 11.76 7.48 10.74
N PRO A 65 12.92 7.56 10.05
CA PRO A 65 13.03 8.32 8.81
C PRO A 65 12.15 7.75 7.68
N GLU A 66 12.03 6.42 7.57
CA GLU A 66 11.17 5.79 6.56
C GLU A 66 9.68 6.09 6.82
N ARG A 67 9.24 6.08 8.07
CA ARG A 67 7.86 6.47 8.43
C ARG A 67 7.58 7.93 8.04
N GLN A 68 8.53 8.84 8.27
CA GLN A 68 8.37 10.23 7.86
C GLN A 68 8.28 10.38 6.34
N LEU A 69 9.07 9.61 5.58
CA LEU A 69 8.98 9.55 4.13
C LEU A 69 7.63 8.98 3.69
N ALA A 70 7.17 7.89 4.30
CA ALA A 70 5.88 7.27 4.00
C ALA A 70 4.71 8.26 4.21
N ILE A 71 4.72 9.02 5.32
CA ILE A 71 3.73 10.07 5.58
C ILE A 71 3.79 11.16 4.50
N LYS A 72 4.99 11.65 4.15
CA LYS A 72 5.18 12.66 3.09
C LYS A 72 4.70 12.17 1.72
N LEU A 73 4.87 10.88 1.43
CA LEU A 73 4.44 10.24 0.18
C LEU A 73 2.93 9.98 0.12
N THR A 74 2.26 10.00 1.27
CA THR A 74 0.84 9.67 1.42
C THR A 74 -0.04 10.92 1.62
N GLN A 75 0.54 12.04 2.09
CA GLN A 75 -0.07 13.39 2.09
C GLN A 75 -0.39 13.85 0.66
#